data_AF-A0A2V8RAR5-F1
#
_entry.id   AF-A0A2V8RAR5-F1
#
_cell.length_a   1.000
_cell.length_b   1.000
_cell.length_c   1.000
_cell.angle_alpha   90.00
_cell.angle_beta   90.00
_cell.angle_gamma   90.00
#
_symmetry.space_group_name_H-M   'P 1'
#
loop_
_entity.id
_entity.type
_entity.pdbx_description
1 polymer ?
#
loop_
_entity_poly.entity_id
_entity_poly.type
_entity_poly.pdbx_seq_one_letter_code
_entity_poly.pdbx_strand_id
1 'polypeptide(L)' 'MSVNITTSTQPYLPNQAMTERQPYLRNLGVAELVAAQAAATPNAIAATARGESITYAELDK' A
#
# COMPACT_ATOMS: atom_id res chain seq x y z
N MET A 1 -1.97 41.33 22.78
CA MET A 1 -2.05 39.88 23.07
C MET A 1 -2.24 39.20 21.72
N SER A 2 -1.15 38.74 21.11
CA SER A 2 -1.14 38.27 19.72
C SER A 2 -0.94 36.77 19.72
N VAL A 3 -1.95 36.02 19.26
CA VAL A 3 -1.87 34.57 19.13
C VAL A 3 -1.19 34.27 17.79
N ASN A 4 0.04 33.77 17.85
CA ASN A 4 0.73 33.24 16.68
C ASN A 4 0.13 31.87 16.35
N ILE A 5 -0.90 31.84 15.50
CA ILE A 5 -1.29 30.60 14.83
C ILE A 5 -0.24 30.29 13.76
N THR A 6 0.73 29.44 14.09
CA THR A 6 1.58 28.81 13.08
C THR A 6 0.74 27.77 12.34
N THR A 7 -0.15 28.23 11.47
CA THR A 7 -0.75 27.40 10.45
C THR A 7 0.37 27.06 9.48
N SER A 8 0.99 25.90 9.68
CA SER A 8 1.98 25.35 8.76
C SER A 8 1.23 25.04 7.46
N THR A 9 1.14 26.03 6.58
CA THR A 9 0.56 25.87 5.24
C THR A 9 1.56 25.03 4.44
N GLN A 10 1.54 23.71 4.62
CA GLN A 10 2.04 22.81 3.61
C GLN A 10 1.12 22.97 2.39
N PRO A 11 1.59 23.57 1.28
CA PRO A 11 0.77 23.73 0.11
C PRO A 11 0.35 22.35 -0.38
N TYR A 12 -0.92 22.18 -0.74
CA TYR A 12 -1.38 21.01 -1.47
C TYR A 12 -0.63 20.99 -2.81
N LEU A 13 0.41 20.17 -2.89
CA LEU A 13 1.02 19.84 -4.17
C LEU A 13 0.03 18.93 -4.88
N PRO A 14 -0.54 19.30 -6.04
CA PRO A 14 -1.20 18.31 -6.89
C PRO A 14 -0.19 17.20 -7.18
N ASN A 15 -0.67 15.99 -7.47
CA ASN A 15 0.08 14.73 -7.60
C ASN A 15 1.26 14.73 -8.63
N GLN A 16 1.76 15.88 -9.05
CA GLN A 16 2.90 16.10 -9.93
C GLN A 16 4.24 15.80 -9.22
N ALA A 17 4.29 15.89 -7.88
CA ALA A 17 5.42 15.41 -7.07
C ALA A 17 5.53 13.87 -7.03
N MET A 18 4.58 13.12 -7.61
CA MET A 18 4.74 11.66 -7.84
C MET A 18 5.81 11.31 -8.89
N THR A 19 6.32 12.31 -9.60
CA THR A 19 7.25 12.13 -10.73
C THR A 19 8.72 12.20 -10.31
N GLU A 20 9.04 12.57 -9.07
CA GLU A 20 10.43 12.69 -8.60
C GLU A 20 10.85 11.42 -7.87
N ARG A 21 11.18 10.37 -8.63
CA ARG A 21 11.87 9.12 -8.19
C ARG A 21 11.48 8.66 -6.78
N GLN A 22 10.19 8.52 -6.55
CA GLN A 22 9.71 8.21 -5.23
C GLN A 22 10.11 6.78 -4.80
N PRO A 23 10.55 6.60 -3.55
CA PRO A 23 11.02 5.32 -3.01
C PRO A 23 9.92 4.27 -2.83
N TYR A 24 8.66 4.55 -3.23
CA TYR A 24 7.60 3.55 -3.30
C TYR A 24 7.75 2.57 -4.46
N LEU A 25 8.74 2.79 -5.35
CA LEU A 25 9.24 1.75 -6.24
C LEU A 25 10.02 0.72 -5.41
N ARG A 26 9.36 0.03 -4.47
CA ARG A 26 9.77 -1.34 -4.20
C ARG A 26 9.66 -2.03 -5.56
N ASN A 27 10.77 -2.47 -6.12
CA ASN A 27 10.89 -2.99 -7.49
C ASN A 27 10.06 -4.28 -7.75
N LEU A 28 9.11 -4.62 -6.88
CA LEU A 28 8.17 -5.73 -7.09
C LEU A 28 6.78 -5.17 -7.39
N GLY A 29 6.19 -5.67 -8.46
CA GLY A 29 4.77 -5.50 -8.73
C GLY A 29 3.91 -6.18 -7.66
N VAL A 30 2.64 -5.77 -7.59
CA VAL A 30 1.67 -6.35 -6.65
C VAL A 30 1.54 -7.86 -6.84
N ALA A 31 1.54 -8.34 -8.09
CA ALA A 31 1.49 -9.78 -8.38
C ALA A 31 2.69 -10.54 -7.80
N GLU A 32 3.90 -9.98 -7.88
CA GLU A 32 5.10 -10.62 -7.33
C GLU A 32 5.08 -10.66 -5.80
N LEU A 33 4.49 -9.65 -5.15
CA LEU A 33 4.29 -9.64 -3.70
C LEU A 33 3.28 -10.72 -3.26
N VAL A 34 2.21 -10.93 -4.04
CA VAL A 34 1.24 -12.00 -3.78
C VAL A 34 1.90 -13.37 -3.94
N ALA A 35 2.68 -13.58 -5.00
CA ALA A 35 3.40 -14.83 -5.22
C ALA A 35 4.42 -15.12 -4.11
N ALA A 36 5.15 -14.11 -3.65
CA ALA A 36 6.08 -14.25 -2.52
C ALA A 36 5.35 -14.68 -1.23
N GLN A 37 4.16 -14.14 -0.99
CA GLN A 37 3.36 -14.48 0.18
C GLN A 37 2.70 -15.86 0.06
N ALA A 38 2.28 -16.27 -1.14
CA ALA A 38 1.77 -17.61 -1.40
C ALA A 38 2.85 -18.68 -1.19
N ALA A 39 4.10 -18.39 -1.57
CA ALA A 39 5.24 -19.27 -1.30
C ALA A 39 5.63 -19.33 0.19
N ALA A 40 5.64 -18.19 0.88
CA ALA A 40 6.05 -18.10 2.28
C ALA A 40 5.00 -18.60 3.27
N THR A 41 3.72 -18.30 3.03
CA THR A 41 2.60 -18.60 3.93
C THR A 41 1.32 -18.98 3.16
N PRO A 42 1.30 -20.13 2.48
CA PRO A 42 0.19 -20.49 1.57
C PRO A 42 -1.17 -20.57 2.26
N ASN A 43 -1.22 -21.00 3.53
CA ASN A 43 -2.45 -21.21 4.29
C ASN A 43 -2.92 -19.97 5.06
N ALA A 44 -2.18 -18.85 5.00
CA ALA A 44 -2.58 -17.61 5.66
C ALA A 44 -3.72 -16.94 4.88
N ILE A 45 -4.68 -16.35 5.60
CA ILE A 45 -5.80 -15.63 4.99
C ILE A 45 -5.27 -14.36 4.31
N ALA A 46 -5.54 -14.23 3.01
CA ALA A 46 -5.14 -13.09 2.19
C ALA A 46 -6.22 -12.01 2.13
N ALA A 47 -7.49 -12.42 2.06
CA ALA A 47 -8.62 -11.49 2.03
C ALA A 47 -9.86 -12.12 2.67
N THR A 48 -10.71 -11.27 3.25
CA THR A 48 -12.04 -11.64 3.74
C THR A 48 -13.06 -10.67 3.17
N ALA A 49 -14.07 -11.18 2.48
CA ALA A 49 -15.15 -10.40 1.89
C ALA A 49 -16.47 -11.15 1.98
N ARG A 50 -17.56 -10.46 2.31
CA ARG A 50 -18.91 -11.05 2.41
C ARG A 50 -19.00 -12.28 3.34
N GLY A 51 -18.15 -12.35 4.36
CA GLY A 51 -18.11 -13.48 5.30
C GLY A 51 -17.32 -14.69 4.79
N GLU A 52 -16.75 -14.61 3.60
CA GLU A 52 -15.86 -15.62 3.04
C GLU A 52 -14.40 -15.16 3.15
N SER A 53 -13.48 -16.11 3.37
CA SER A 53 -12.05 -15.86 3.45
C SER A 53 -11.32 -16.74 2.46
N ILE A 54 -10.35 -16.14 1.76
CA ILE A 54 -9.46 -16.85 0.84
C ILE A 54 -8.02 -16.78 1.35
N THR A 55 -7.25 -17.83 1.07
CA THR A 55 -5.84 -17.95 1.42
C THR A 55 -4.92 -17.34 0.35
N TYR A 56 -3.65 -17.09 0.68
CA TYR A 56 -2.68 -16.63 -0.32
C TYR A 56 -2.47 -17.63 -1.46
N ALA A 57 -2.59 -18.94 -1.20
CA ALA A 57 -2.54 -19.95 -2.26
C ALA A 57 -3.76 -19.95 -3.18
N GLU A 58 -4.91 -19.45 -2.72
CA GLU A 58 -6.11 -19.27 -3.55
C GLU A 58 -6.10 -17.96 -4.30
N LEU A 59 -5.51 -16.91 -3.73
CA LEU A 59 -5.38 -15.59 -4.37
C LEU A 59 -4.37 -15.58 -5.53
N ASP A 60 -3.35 -16.43 -5.50
CA ASP A 60 -2.31 -16.52 -6.53
C ASP A 60 -2.78 -17.25 -7.82
N LYS A 61 -3.82 -18.08 -7.72
CA LYS A 61 -4.36 -18.89 -8.82
C LYS A 61 -5.31 -18.09 -9.71
#